data_AF-A0A5N5JIF3-F1
#
_entry.id   AF-A0A5N5JIF3-F1
#
_cell.length_a   1.000
_cell.length_b   1.000
_cell.length_c   1.000
_cell.angle_alpha   90.00
_cell.angle_beta   90.00
_cell.angle_gamma   90.00
#
_symmetry.space_group_name_H-M   'P 1'
#
loop_
_entity.id
_entity.type
_entity.pdbx_description
1 polymer ?
#
loop_
_entity_poly.entity_id
_entity_poly.type
_entity_poly.pdbx_seq_one_letter_code
_entity_poly.pdbx_strand_id
1 'polypeptide(L)'
;MATEPSVCQRVPPLLTDLYQFTMAYAYWRAGRHNEHAVFELFFRDNPFDGGFSLFAGLSDCLKFLRDFRFTDEDVEYLRTVLPSDTHPEFFTYLKGLDSSTVSVSAVAEGTVVFARIPLLEVSGPLAVVQLLETSLLCLVNYASLVCTNAARFRLAAGPRRRLIEMGLRRAQGPDGGLTASRYTYIGGFDLTTNALAGRLFGIPVAGTIAHSYVTSFSSLEEVCPQVHRPI
;
A
#
# COMPACT_ATOMS: atom_id res chain seq x y z
N MET A 1 -6.83 14.28 14.52
CA MET A 1 -6.36 13.77 13.21
C MET A 1 -7.59 13.45 12.37
N ALA A 2 -7.56 13.70 11.07
CA ALA A 2 -8.66 13.31 10.19
C ALA A 2 -8.77 11.79 10.14
N THR A 3 -9.98 11.24 10.12
CA THR A 3 -10.19 9.80 9.96
C THR A 3 -9.72 9.39 8.57
N GLU A 4 -8.76 8.47 8.50
CA GLU A 4 -8.31 7.94 7.22
C GLU A 4 -9.43 7.13 6.57
N PRO A 5 -9.75 7.37 5.28
CA PRO A 5 -10.67 6.51 4.55
C PRO A 5 -10.18 5.05 4.53
N SER A 6 -11.10 4.10 4.36
CA SER A 6 -10.75 2.68 4.29
C SER A 6 -9.69 2.43 3.22
N VAL A 7 -8.68 1.62 3.55
CA VAL A 7 -7.65 1.19 2.58
C VAL A 7 -8.31 0.48 1.40
N CYS A 8 -9.47 -0.16 1.59
CA CYS A 8 -10.22 -0.81 0.51
C CYS A 8 -10.74 0.15 -0.56
N GLN A 9 -10.81 1.46 -0.30
CA GLN A 9 -11.10 2.45 -1.35
C GLN A 9 -9.93 2.64 -2.32
N ARG A 10 -8.71 2.33 -1.89
CA ARG A 10 -7.47 2.47 -2.65
C ARG A 10 -6.98 1.11 -3.18
N VAL A 11 -7.24 0.06 -2.40
CA VAL A 11 -6.88 -1.35 -2.66
C VAL A 11 -8.13 -2.22 -2.42
N PRO A 12 -9.07 -2.27 -3.38
CA PRO A 12 -10.27 -3.09 -3.23
C PRO A 12 -9.92 -4.59 -3.27
N PRO A 13 -10.77 -5.48 -2.70
CA PRO A 13 -10.57 -6.94 -2.78
C PRO A 13 -10.47 -7.50 -4.21
N LEU A 14 -11.04 -6.81 -5.20
CA LEU A 14 -10.86 -7.14 -6.62
C LEU A 14 -9.51 -6.69 -7.21
N LEU A 15 -8.67 -5.96 -6.48
CA LEU A 15 -7.30 -5.68 -6.87
C LEU A 15 -6.43 -6.93 -6.64
N THR A 16 -6.71 -7.93 -7.46
CA THR A 16 -6.11 -9.25 -7.45
C THR A 16 -6.20 -9.84 -8.86
N ASP A 17 -5.47 -10.93 -9.11
CA ASP A 17 -5.49 -11.57 -10.42
C ASP A 17 -6.67 -12.54 -10.55
N LEU A 18 -7.25 -12.69 -11.75
CA LEU A 18 -8.36 -13.61 -11.98
C LEU A 18 -8.04 -15.07 -11.58
N TYR A 19 -6.77 -15.48 -11.71
CA TYR A 19 -6.35 -16.83 -11.35
C TYR A 19 -6.49 -17.11 -9.84
N GLN A 20 -6.49 -16.08 -8.98
CA GLN A 20 -6.73 -16.24 -7.56
C GLN A 20 -8.16 -16.77 -7.30
N PHE A 21 -9.15 -16.30 -8.06
CA PHE A 21 -10.52 -16.80 -7.99
C PHE A 21 -10.69 -18.19 -8.61
N THR A 22 -9.99 -18.49 -9.71
CA THR A 22 -10.06 -19.84 -10.31
C THR A 22 -9.41 -20.89 -9.41
N MET A 23 -8.31 -20.55 -8.70
CA MET A 23 -7.73 -21.41 -7.67
C MET A 23 -8.65 -21.55 -6.46
N ALA A 24 -9.24 -20.45 -5.97
CA ALA A 24 -10.21 -20.50 -4.87
C ALA A 24 -11.42 -21.38 -5.23
N TYR A 25 -11.90 -21.30 -6.47
CA TYR A 25 -12.96 -22.19 -6.98
C TYR A 25 -12.50 -23.65 -7.05
N ALA A 26 -11.28 -23.93 -7.50
CA ALA A 26 -10.73 -25.28 -7.50
C ALA A 26 -10.63 -25.86 -6.08
N TYR A 27 -10.16 -25.07 -5.10
CA TYR A 27 -10.15 -25.46 -3.68
C TYR A 27 -11.57 -25.69 -3.16
N TRP A 28 -12.52 -24.87 -3.56
CA TRP A 28 -13.92 -25.01 -3.18
C TRP A 28 -14.53 -26.31 -3.72
N ARG A 29 -14.37 -26.58 -5.02
CA ARG A 29 -14.82 -27.80 -5.71
C ARG A 29 -14.19 -29.06 -5.15
N ALA A 30 -12.94 -28.99 -4.70
CA ALA A 30 -12.23 -30.10 -4.08
C ALA A 30 -12.56 -30.28 -2.58
N GLY A 31 -13.37 -29.41 -1.98
CA GLY A 31 -13.67 -29.44 -0.55
C GLY A 31 -12.51 -29.00 0.36
N ARG A 32 -11.48 -28.35 -0.21
CA ARG A 32 -10.22 -27.97 0.47
C ARG A 32 -10.14 -26.52 0.90
N HIS A 33 -11.10 -25.68 0.50
CA HIS A 33 -11.10 -24.23 0.75
C HIS A 33 -10.99 -23.83 2.23
N ASN A 34 -11.43 -24.70 3.15
CA ASN A 34 -11.34 -24.51 4.61
C ASN A 34 -10.15 -25.22 5.27
N GLU A 35 -9.28 -25.90 4.51
CA GLU A 35 -8.04 -26.44 5.07
C GLU A 35 -7.21 -25.31 5.64
N HIS A 36 -6.55 -25.56 6.78
CA HIS A 36 -5.65 -24.59 7.38
C HIS A 36 -4.39 -24.46 6.54
N ALA A 37 -4.03 -23.23 6.18
CA ALA A 37 -2.82 -22.93 5.43
C ALA A 37 -2.08 -21.73 6.04
N VAL A 38 -0.75 -21.71 5.84
CA VAL A 38 0.14 -20.63 6.25
C VAL A 38 0.93 -20.18 5.03
N PHE A 39 0.94 -18.88 4.77
CA PHE A 39 1.69 -18.26 3.70
C PHE A 39 2.71 -17.29 4.30
N GLU A 40 3.95 -17.36 3.82
CA GLU A 40 5.03 -16.46 4.23
C GLU A 40 5.36 -15.46 3.11
N LEU A 41 5.34 -14.17 3.44
CA LEU A 41 5.80 -13.11 2.57
C LEU A 41 7.26 -12.79 2.90
N PHE A 42 8.13 -12.98 1.92
CA PHE A 42 9.54 -12.58 1.95
C PHE A 42 9.97 -12.07 0.57
N PHE A 43 11.14 -11.43 0.49
CA PHE A 43 11.75 -11.00 -0.76
C PHE A 43 13.07 -11.72 -1.01
N ARG A 44 13.51 -11.79 -2.27
CA ARG A 44 14.66 -12.63 -2.68
C ARG A 44 16.00 -11.92 -2.67
N ASP A 45 15.98 -10.62 -2.98
CA ASP A 45 17.17 -9.79 -3.16
C ASP A 45 16.93 -8.41 -2.55
N ASN A 46 17.95 -7.84 -1.91
CA ASN A 46 17.85 -6.47 -1.38
C ASN A 46 17.72 -5.47 -2.53
N PRO A 47 16.81 -4.48 -2.44
CA PRO A 47 16.65 -3.49 -3.47
C PRO A 47 17.87 -2.55 -3.53
N PHE A 48 18.07 -1.95 -4.71
CA PHE A 48 19.10 -0.93 -4.95
C PHE A 48 20.55 -1.41 -4.70
N ASP A 49 20.81 -2.71 -4.87
CA ASP A 49 22.08 -3.36 -4.53
C ASP A 49 22.54 -3.05 -3.08
N GLY A 50 21.56 -2.87 -2.19
CA GLY A 50 21.78 -2.51 -0.80
C GLY A 50 22.09 -3.69 0.12
N GLY A 51 22.52 -3.39 1.35
CA GLY A 51 22.74 -4.40 2.39
C GLY A 51 21.48 -4.82 3.16
N PHE A 52 20.39 -4.04 3.07
CA PHE A 52 19.17 -4.25 3.84
C PHE A 52 17.95 -3.59 3.19
N SER A 53 16.77 -3.94 3.69
CA SER A 53 15.50 -3.24 3.45
C SER A 53 14.89 -2.78 4.78
N LEU A 54 14.04 -1.76 4.74
CA LEU A 54 13.14 -1.44 5.85
C LEU A 54 11.76 -2.04 5.57
N PHE A 55 11.27 -2.86 6.49
CA PHE A 55 9.92 -3.42 6.39
C PHE A 55 8.87 -2.34 6.64
N ALA A 56 7.95 -2.17 5.70
CA ALA A 56 6.84 -1.22 5.80
C ALA A 56 5.62 -1.70 5.01
N GLY A 57 4.45 -1.17 5.33
CA GLY A 57 3.17 -1.53 4.73
C GLY A 57 2.24 -2.30 5.68
N LEU A 58 2.72 -2.68 6.86
CA LEU A 58 1.96 -3.49 7.82
C LEU A 58 0.69 -2.76 8.28
N SER A 59 0.81 -1.46 8.55
CA SER A 59 -0.34 -0.66 8.99
C SER A 59 -1.47 -0.64 7.96
N ASP A 60 -1.14 -0.60 6.66
CA ASP A 60 -2.15 -0.61 5.59
C ASP A 60 -2.69 -2.01 5.33
N CYS A 61 -1.85 -3.05 5.47
CA CYS A 61 -2.29 -4.45 5.44
C CYS A 61 -3.35 -4.73 6.51
N LEU A 62 -3.12 -4.30 7.76
CA LEU A 62 -4.06 -4.53 8.85
C LEU A 62 -5.41 -3.80 8.63
N LYS A 63 -5.38 -2.59 8.07
CA LYS A 63 -6.60 -1.85 7.71
C LYS A 63 -7.34 -2.52 6.55
N PHE A 64 -6.62 -2.98 5.52
CA PHE A 64 -7.19 -3.75 4.41
C PHE A 64 -7.87 -5.02 4.93
N LEU A 65 -7.17 -5.80 5.76
CA LEU A 65 -7.72 -7.03 6.33
C LEU A 65 -8.97 -6.75 7.14
N ARG A 66 -8.99 -5.72 7.99
CA ARG A 66 -10.17 -5.36 8.79
C ARG A 66 -11.42 -5.12 7.92
N ASP A 67 -11.23 -4.52 6.74
CA ASP A 67 -12.33 -4.08 5.88
C ASP A 67 -12.55 -5.03 4.67
N PHE A 68 -11.77 -6.12 4.55
CA PHE A 68 -11.80 -7.06 3.42
C PHE A 68 -13.13 -7.81 3.32
N ARG A 69 -14.00 -7.43 2.38
CA ARG A 69 -15.25 -8.14 2.05
C ARG A 69 -15.57 -7.93 0.58
N PHE A 70 -16.12 -8.93 -0.10
CA PHE A 70 -16.65 -8.76 -1.45
C PHE A 70 -18.04 -8.14 -1.40
N THR A 71 -18.27 -7.12 -2.22
CA THR A 71 -19.58 -6.50 -2.38
C THR A 71 -20.45 -7.31 -3.35
N ASP A 72 -21.74 -6.99 -3.40
CA ASP A 72 -22.66 -7.60 -4.37
C ASP A 72 -22.26 -7.31 -5.82
N GLU A 73 -21.76 -6.09 -6.08
CA GLU A 73 -21.24 -5.69 -7.39
C GLU A 73 -19.99 -6.49 -7.78
N ASP A 74 -19.07 -6.71 -6.83
CA ASP A 74 -17.87 -7.52 -7.07
C ASP A 74 -18.22 -8.95 -7.45
N VAL A 75 -19.14 -9.57 -6.72
CA VAL A 75 -19.56 -10.96 -6.95
C VAL A 75 -20.32 -11.09 -8.27
N GLU A 76 -21.17 -10.11 -8.62
CA GLU A 76 -21.87 -10.11 -9.90
C GLU A 76 -20.89 -9.96 -11.07
N TYR A 77 -19.91 -9.07 -10.96
CA TYR A 77 -18.82 -8.99 -11.94
C TYR A 77 -18.08 -10.33 -12.09
N LEU A 78 -17.74 -10.99 -10.98
CA LEU A 78 -17.07 -12.29 -11.01
C LEU A 78 -17.89 -13.36 -11.73
N ARG A 79 -19.22 -13.33 -11.68
CA ARG A 79 -20.08 -14.24 -12.47
C ARG A 79 -19.89 -14.07 -13.97
N THR A 80 -19.53 -12.87 -14.43
CA THR A 80 -19.35 -12.57 -15.86
C THR A 80 -18.00 -13.01 -16.41
N VAL A 81 -16.97 -13.12 -15.56
CA VAL A 81 -15.59 -13.41 -15.98
C VAL A 81 -15.10 -14.81 -15.63
N LEU A 82 -15.73 -15.48 -14.65
CA LEU A 82 -15.46 -16.88 -14.35
C LEU A 82 -16.17 -17.80 -15.36
N PRO A 83 -15.71 -19.06 -15.53
CA PRO A 83 -16.34 -20.02 -16.43
C PRO A 83 -17.85 -20.14 -16.19
N SER A 84 -18.64 -20.26 -17.26
CA SER A 84 -20.11 -20.28 -17.18
C SER A 84 -20.68 -21.49 -16.43
N ASP A 85 -19.90 -22.55 -16.26
CA ASP A 85 -20.20 -23.73 -15.46
C ASP A 85 -19.73 -23.62 -14.00
N THR A 86 -19.32 -22.41 -13.57
CA THR A 86 -19.01 -22.12 -12.16
C THR A 86 -20.26 -22.27 -11.31
N HIS A 87 -20.15 -23.05 -10.22
CA HIS A 87 -21.30 -23.38 -9.39
C HIS A 87 -21.86 -22.13 -8.68
N PRO A 88 -23.19 -21.86 -8.74
CA PRO A 88 -23.80 -20.69 -8.11
C PRO A 88 -23.47 -20.52 -6.62
N GLU A 89 -23.30 -21.63 -5.90
CA GLU A 89 -22.96 -21.68 -4.48
C GLU A 89 -21.56 -21.14 -4.17
N PHE A 90 -20.63 -21.21 -5.13
CA PHE A 90 -19.31 -20.61 -4.96
C PHE A 90 -19.39 -19.09 -4.82
N PHE A 91 -20.31 -18.44 -5.54
CA PHE A 91 -20.52 -17.00 -5.41
C PHE A 91 -21.18 -16.62 -4.09
N THR A 92 -22.08 -17.47 -3.56
CA THR A 92 -22.60 -17.32 -2.19
C THR A 92 -21.47 -17.46 -1.16
N TYR A 93 -20.54 -18.40 -1.38
CA TYR A 93 -19.34 -18.54 -0.56
C TYR A 93 -18.47 -17.27 -0.60
N LEU A 94 -18.16 -16.73 -1.80
CA LEU A 94 -17.39 -15.50 -1.95
C LEU A 94 -18.04 -14.31 -1.23
N LYS A 95 -19.36 -14.14 -1.33
CA LYS A 95 -20.11 -13.08 -0.63
C LYS A 95 -20.01 -13.19 0.90
N GLY A 96 -19.86 -14.39 1.42
CA GLY A 96 -19.66 -14.65 2.85
C GLY A 96 -18.20 -14.52 3.33
N LEU A 97 -17.25 -14.28 2.41
CA LEU A 97 -15.83 -14.22 2.76
C LEU A 97 -15.43 -12.92 3.42
N ASP A 98 -14.40 -13.09 4.26
CA ASP A 98 -14.22 -12.33 5.48
C ASP A 98 -12.84 -12.74 6.06
N SER A 99 -12.14 -11.83 6.72
CA SER A 99 -10.79 -12.04 7.27
C SER A 99 -10.76 -12.39 8.76
N SER A 100 -11.90 -12.57 9.42
CA SER A 100 -12.00 -12.75 10.88
C SER A 100 -11.32 -14.02 11.40
N THR A 101 -11.16 -15.02 10.55
CA THR A 101 -10.49 -16.28 10.85
C THR A 101 -9.01 -16.30 10.43
N VAL A 102 -8.50 -15.16 9.93
CA VAL A 102 -7.10 -14.99 9.53
C VAL A 102 -6.29 -14.47 10.71
N SER A 103 -5.16 -15.10 10.97
CA SER A 103 -4.13 -14.65 11.90
C SER A 103 -2.93 -14.11 11.12
N VAL A 104 -2.32 -13.05 11.65
CA VAL A 104 -1.16 -12.39 11.05
C VAL A 104 -0.06 -12.25 12.08
N SER A 105 1.12 -12.76 11.77
CA SER A 105 2.37 -12.54 12.49
C SER A 105 3.30 -11.70 11.62
N ALA A 106 3.95 -10.69 12.16
CA ALA A 106 4.77 -9.77 11.37
C ALA A 106 5.98 -9.25 12.14
N VAL A 107 7.06 -8.96 11.42
CA VAL A 107 8.12 -8.09 11.92
C VAL A 107 7.53 -6.69 12.17
N ALA A 108 8.03 -5.98 13.19
CA ALA A 108 7.56 -4.62 13.45
C ALA A 108 7.88 -3.68 12.26
N GLU A 109 6.93 -2.81 11.90
CA GLU A 109 7.12 -1.80 10.86
C GLU A 109 8.28 -0.85 11.21
N GLY A 110 9.14 -0.55 10.23
CA GLY A 110 10.38 0.21 10.41
C GLY A 110 11.61 -0.63 10.77
N THR A 111 11.47 -1.95 10.94
CA THR A 111 12.59 -2.85 11.23
C THR A 111 13.48 -3.04 10.00
N VAL A 112 14.80 -3.13 10.23
CA VAL A 112 15.79 -3.55 9.23
C VAL A 112 15.63 -5.05 8.99
N VAL A 113 15.36 -5.42 7.74
CA VAL A 113 15.13 -6.81 7.32
C VAL A 113 16.02 -7.19 6.14
N PHE A 114 16.17 -8.49 5.93
CA PHE A 114 17.07 -9.06 4.92
C PHE A 114 16.33 -10.03 4.01
N ALA A 115 16.89 -10.25 2.83
CA ALA A 115 16.36 -11.18 1.86
C ALA A 115 16.24 -12.61 2.42
N ARG A 116 15.20 -13.32 1.96
CA ARG A 116 14.92 -14.74 2.25
C ARG A 116 14.61 -15.03 3.72
N ILE A 117 14.09 -14.03 4.43
CA ILE A 117 13.55 -14.16 5.78
C ILE A 117 12.07 -13.77 5.74
N PRO A 118 11.16 -14.56 6.34
CA PRO A 118 9.75 -14.20 6.46
C PRO A 118 9.57 -12.85 7.17
N LEU A 119 8.79 -11.96 6.55
CA LEU A 119 8.46 -10.64 7.10
C LEU A 119 7.05 -10.60 7.68
N LEU A 120 6.14 -11.34 7.05
CA LEU A 120 4.72 -11.44 7.36
C LEU A 120 4.30 -12.90 7.13
N GLU A 121 3.69 -13.51 8.13
CA GLU A 121 3.01 -14.80 8.02
C GLU A 121 1.51 -14.58 8.11
N VAL A 122 0.77 -15.20 7.20
CA VAL A 122 -0.69 -15.13 7.12
C VAL A 122 -1.24 -16.55 7.22
N SER A 123 -2.05 -16.80 8.25
CA SER A 123 -2.51 -18.13 8.63
C SER A 123 -4.04 -18.16 8.72
N GLY A 124 -4.70 -19.16 8.12
CA GLY A 124 -6.16 -19.21 8.04
C GLY A 124 -6.70 -20.22 7.01
N PRO A 125 -7.98 -20.13 6.63
CA PRO A 125 -8.56 -20.97 5.59
C PRO A 125 -7.87 -20.76 4.23
N LEU A 126 -7.48 -21.86 3.57
CA LEU A 126 -6.67 -21.88 2.34
C LEU A 126 -7.17 -20.89 1.28
N ALA A 127 -8.46 -20.91 0.96
CA ALA A 127 -8.99 -20.03 -0.07
C ALA A 127 -8.99 -18.55 0.33
N VAL A 128 -9.13 -18.24 1.62
CA VAL A 128 -9.09 -16.85 2.12
C VAL A 128 -7.67 -16.32 2.07
N VAL A 129 -6.70 -17.04 2.63
CA VAL A 129 -5.30 -16.60 2.64
C VAL A 129 -4.71 -16.49 1.23
N GLN A 130 -5.16 -17.35 0.30
CA GLN A 130 -4.82 -17.26 -1.13
C GLN A 130 -5.32 -15.95 -1.75
N LEU A 131 -6.59 -15.57 -1.52
CA LEU A 131 -7.18 -14.36 -2.10
C LEU A 131 -6.53 -13.06 -1.59
N LEU A 132 -5.89 -13.10 -0.43
CA LEU A 132 -5.20 -11.95 0.17
C LEU A 132 -3.81 -11.68 -0.44
N GLU A 133 -3.21 -12.68 -1.09
CA GLU A 133 -1.81 -12.67 -1.54
C GLU A 133 -1.46 -11.40 -2.35
N THR A 134 -2.18 -11.14 -3.45
CA THR A 134 -1.85 -10.06 -4.39
C THR A 134 -1.93 -8.68 -3.72
N SER A 135 -2.97 -8.43 -2.92
CA SER A 135 -3.16 -7.14 -2.26
C SER A 135 -2.11 -6.91 -1.16
N LEU A 136 -1.78 -7.94 -0.36
CA LEU A 136 -0.73 -7.84 0.66
C LEU A 136 0.65 -7.62 0.04
N LEU A 137 0.97 -8.32 -1.07
CA LEU A 137 2.19 -8.08 -1.82
C LEU A 137 2.25 -6.65 -2.34
N CYS A 138 1.16 -6.11 -2.90
CA CYS A 138 1.10 -4.74 -3.39
C CYS A 138 1.41 -3.72 -2.28
N LEU A 139 0.74 -3.85 -1.13
CA LEU A 139 0.87 -2.96 0.02
C LEU A 139 2.29 -3.01 0.63
N VAL A 140 2.85 -4.21 0.82
CA VAL A 140 4.17 -4.38 1.46
C VAL A 140 5.30 -4.00 0.51
N ASN A 141 5.27 -4.44 -0.75
CA ASN A 141 6.38 -4.24 -1.68
C ASN A 141 6.62 -2.76 -1.94
N TYR A 142 5.57 -1.99 -2.23
CA TYR A 142 5.73 -0.57 -2.55
C TYR A 142 6.16 0.24 -1.33
N ALA A 143 5.51 0.01 -0.18
CA ALA A 143 5.84 0.70 1.06
C ALA A 143 7.30 0.44 1.49
N SER A 144 7.72 -0.83 1.51
CA SER A 144 9.08 -1.22 1.90
C SER A 144 10.14 -0.67 0.95
N LEU A 145 9.88 -0.69 -0.37
CA LEU A 145 10.79 -0.15 -1.37
C LEU A 145 10.99 1.36 -1.22
N VAL A 146 9.91 2.12 -1.05
CA VAL A 146 9.97 3.58 -0.85
C VAL A 146 10.65 3.91 0.47
N CYS A 147 10.29 3.24 1.56
CA CYS A 147 10.87 3.44 2.88
C CYS A 147 12.39 3.20 2.87
N THR A 148 12.81 2.10 2.23
CA THR A 148 14.24 1.75 2.07
C THR A 148 14.99 2.81 1.26
N ASN A 149 14.40 3.31 0.17
CA ASN A 149 15.06 4.34 -0.63
C ASN A 149 15.19 5.67 0.13
N ALA A 150 14.15 6.06 0.87
CA ALA A 150 14.19 7.24 1.72
C ALA A 150 15.29 7.14 2.79
N ALA A 151 15.45 5.96 3.39
CA ALA A 151 16.53 5.70 4.34
C ALA A 151 17.92 5.82 3.69
N ARG A 152 18.10 5.36 2.45
CA ARG A 152 19.36 5.56 1.71
C ARG A 152 19.68 7.03 1.50
N PHE A 153 18.69 7.85 1.12
CA PHE A 153 18.88 9.30 1.01
C PHE A 153 19.19 9.95 2.37
N ARG A 154 18.52 9.52 3.45
CA ARG A 154 18.83 9.98 4.81
C ARG A 154 20.27 9.64 5.20
N LEU A 155 20.73 8.43 4.93
CA LEU A 155 22.12 8.03 5.18
C LEU A 155 23.11 8.89 4.40
N ALA A 156 22.85 9.15 3.12
CA ALA A 156 23.72 9.98 2.27
C ALA A 156 23.74 11.45 2.71
N ALA A 157 22.59 12.03 3.08
CA ALA A 157 22.48 13.42 3.49
C ALA A 157 22.94 13.68 4.94
N GLY A 158 22.95 12.63 5.77
CA GLY A 158 23.22 12.70 7.20
C GLY A 158 22.03 13.22 8.03
N PRO A 159 22.13 13.19 9.37
CA PRO A 159 20.98 13.44 10.26
C PRO A 159 20.55 14.90 10.38
N ARG A 160 21.40 15.85 9.93
CA ARG A 160 21.18 17.29 10.15
C ARG A 160 20.51 18.01 8.97
N ARG A 161 20.56 17.43 7.78
CA ARG A 161 19.99 18.05 6.58
C ARG A 161 18.49 17.82 6.56
N ARG A 162 17.72 18.86 6.23
CA ARG A 162 16.29 18.70 5.99
C ARG A 162 16.05 18.08 4.62
N LEU A 163 15.30 17.00 4.58
CA LEU A 163 14.89 16.29 3.37
C LEU A 163 13.39 16.49 3.15
N ILE A 164 13.03 16.82 1.91
CA ILE A 164 11.65 17.08 1.52
C ILE A 164 11.24 16.20 0.34
N GLU A 165 10.10 15.54 0.49
CA GLU A 165 9.51 14.67 -0.52
C GLU A 165 8.64 15.50 -1.48
N MET A 166 9.03 15.53 -2.76
CA MET A 166 8.38 16.30 -3.83
C MET A 166 8.04 15.46 -5.08
N GLY A 167 7.94 14.14 -4.90
CA GLY A 167 7.68 13.15 -5.95
C GLY A 167 6.22 13.02 -6.36
N LEU A 168 5.27 13.56 -5.59
CA LEU A 168 3.82 13.39 -5.76
C LEU A 168 3.33 13.34 -7.22
N ARG A 169 3.72 14.32 -8.04
CA ARG A 169 3.21 14.45 -9.42
C ARG A 169 3.78 13.44 -10.43
N ARG A 170 4.70 12.58 -10.01
CA ARG A 170 5.24 11.45 -10.80
C ARG A 170 5.05 10.11 -10.08
N ALA A 171 4.42 10.10 -8.92
CA ALA A 171 4.11 8.88 -8.22
C ALA A 171 3.07 8.07 -9.01
N GLN A 172 3.12 6.75 -8.89
CA GLN A 172 2.36 5.86 -9.75
C GLN A 172 0.93 5.66 -9.25
N GLY A 173 -0.04 5.96 -10.11
CA GLY A 173 -1.46 5.75 -9.82
C GLY A 173 -2.05 6.69 -8.76
N PRO A 174 -3.35 6.55 -8.46
CA PRO A 174 -4.06 7.43 -7.53
C PRO A 174 -3.53 7.37 -6.09
N ASP A 175 -3.06 6.21 -5.66
CA ASP A 175 -2.56 6.01 -4.30
C ASP A 175 -1.05 6.22 -4.14
N GLY A 176 -0.26 5.97 -5.19
CA GLY A 176 1.20 5.93 -5.07
C GLY A 176 1.79 7.22 -4.50
N GLY A 177 1.18 8.37 -4.77
CA GLY A 177 1.59 9.64 -4.18
C GLY A 177 1.39 9.73 -2.67
N LEU A 178 0.23 9.28 -2.17
CA LEU A 178 -0.08 9.30 -0.74
C LEU A 178 0.80 8.31 0.02
N THR A 179 0.89 7.09 -0.50
CA THR A 179 1.70 6.01 0.07
C THR A 179 3.19 6.37 0.04
N ALA A 180 3.69 6.94 -1.06
CA ALA A 180 5.08 7.37 -1.14
C ALA A 180 5.43 8.43 -0.10
N SER A 181 4.59 9.47 0.06
CA SER A 181 4.82 10.53 1.04
C SER A 181 4.89 9.98 2.47
N ARG A 182 3.99 9.05 2.82
CA ARG A 182 3.96 8.41 4.14
C ARG A 182 5.24 7.61 4.42
N TYR A 183 5.58 6.68 3.53
CA TYR A 183 6.70 5.78 3.78
C TYR A 183 8.06 6.44 3.55
N THR A 184 8.12 7.53 2.76
CA THR A 184 9.31 8.38 2.68
C THR A 184 9.58 9.11 4.00
N TYR A 185 8.53 9.60 4.66
CA TYR A 185 8.64 10.21 5.99
C TYR A 185 9.12 9.20 7.03
N ILE A 186 8.53 7.99 7.07
CA ILE A 186 8.97 6.90 7.96
C ILE A 186 10.44 6.51 7.69
N GLY A 187 10.84 6.45 6.42
CA GLY A 187 12.23 6.18 6.03
C GLY A 187 13.22 7.30 6.36
N GLY A 188 12.75 8.44 6.86
CA GLY A 188 13.59 9.46 7.48
C GLY A 188 13.59 10.81 6.78
N PHE A 189 12.67 11.10 5.85
CA PHE A 189 12.46 12.48 5.38
C PHE A 189 11.72 13.31 6.43
N ASP A 190 11.89 14.63 6.38
CA ASP A 190 11.34 15.54 7.39
C ASP A 190 10.01 16.16 6.96
N LEU A 191 9.81 16.35 5.65
CA LEU A 191 8.69 17.11 5.09
C LEU A 191 8.16 16.45 3.81
N THR A 192 6.90 16.72 3.47
CA THR A 192 6.32 16.41 2.16
C THR A 192 5.64 17.64 1.55
N THR A 193 5.50 17.67 0.23
CA THR A 193 4.61 18.61 -0.47
C THR A 193 3.16 18.12 -0.57
N ASN A 194 2.91 16.86 -0.21
CA ASN A 194 1.59 16.23 -0.33
C ASN A 194 0.65 16.68 0.80
N ALA A 195 -0.24 17.61 0.47
CA ALA A 195 -1.22 18.14 1.41
C ALA A 195 -2.15 17.07 2.00
N LEU A 196 -2.51 16.04 1.22
CA LEU A 196 -3.34 14.94 1.71
C LEU A 196 -2.59 14.09 2.74
N ALA A 197 -1.31 13.81 2.50
CA ALA A 197 -0.46 13.09 3.45
C ALA A 197 -0.30 13.88 4.77
N GLY A 198 -0.14 15.20 4.70
CA GLY A 198 -0.13 16.05 5.88
C GLY A 198 -1.44 16.00 6.68
N ARG A 199 -2.59 16.05 5.98
CA ARG A 199 -3.91 15.97 6.61
C ARG A 199 -4.18 14.64 7.30
N LEU A 200 -3.83 13.52 6.65
CA LEU A 200 -4.16 12.17 7.11
C LEU A 200 -3.16 11.65 8.15
N PHE A 201 -1.87 11.88 7.93
CA PHE A 201 -0.79 11.28 8.72
C PHE A 201 -0.08 12.27 9.65
N GLY A 202 -0.46 13.55 9.61
CA GLY A 202 0.19 14.59 10.42
C GLY A 202 1.64 14.89 10.00
N ILE A 203 2.02 14.51 8.78
CA ILE A 203 3.36 14.77 8.25
C ILE A 203 3.52 16.26 8.01
N PRO A 204 4.62 16.90 8.48
CA PRO A 204 4.90 18.30 8.18
C PRO A 204 4.89 18.58 6.67
N VAL A 205 4.09 19.58 6.27
CA VAL A 205 3.96 19.98 4.86
C VAL A 205 4.78 21.24 4.60
N ALA A 206 5.48 21.26 3.47
CA ALA A 206 6.13 22.46 2.97
C ALA A 206 5.94 22.59 1.45
N GLY A 207 5.90 23.82 0.96
CA GLY A 207 5.72 24.13 -0.45
C GLY A 207 6.21 25.53 -0.77
N THR A 208 6.55 25.76 -2.03
CA THR A 208 6.96 27.06 -2.57
C THR A 208 5.98 27.48 -3.67
N ILE A 209 6.25 28.62 -4.30
CA ILE A 209 5.63 28.96 -5.58
C ILE A 209 6.15 28.04 -6.70
N ALA A 210 5.34 27.85 -7.74
CA ALA A 210 5.70 27.11 -8.94
C ALA A 210 6.07 28.07 -10.08
N HIS A 211 6.82 27.59 -11.08
CA HIS A 211 7.17 28.38 -12.25
C HIS A 211 5.95 28.96 -12.98
N SER A 212 4.82 28.23 -13.01
CA SER A 212 3.58 28.69 -13.66
C SER A 212 3.03 29.99 -13.07
N TYR A 213 3.28 30.26 -11.78
CA TYR A 213 2.95 31.54 -11.16
C TYR A 213 3.83 32.66 -11.72
N VAL A 214 5.16 32.45 -11.81
CA VAL A 214 6.06 33.47 -12.37
C VAL A 214 5.74 33.73 -13.84
N THR A 215 5.45 32.69 -14.62
CA THR A 215 5.13 32.82 -16.05
C THR A 215 3.72 33.31 -16.32
N SER A 216 2.87 33.54 -15.31
CA SER A 216 1.56 34.15 -15.50
C SER A 216 1.62 35.68 -15.58
N PHE A 217 2.80 36.27 -15.36
CA PHE A 217 3.05 37.71 -15.44
C PHE A 217 3.74 38.07 -16.76
N SER A 218 3.52 39.29 -17.23
CA SER A 218 4.07 39.76 -18.51
C SER A 218 5.50 40.28 -18.36
N SER A 219 5.91 40.64 -17.14
CA SER A 219 7.26 41.05 -16.81
C SER A 219 7.63 40.69 -15.37
N LEU A 220 8.92 40.77 -15.02
CA LEU A 220 9.39 40.42 -13.68
C LEU A 220 8.95 41.46 -12.62
N GLU A 221 8.76 42.71 -13.03
CA GLU A 221 8.31 43.81 -12.16
C GLU A 221 6.90 43.58 -11.59
N GLU A 222 6.06 42.82 -12.30
CA GLU A 222 4.72 42.45 -11.85
C GLU A 222 4.74 41.32 -10.80
N VAL A 223 5.84 40.58 -10.69
CA VAL A 223 5.97 39.45 -9.77
C VAL A 223 6.28 39.97 -8.36
N CYS A 224 5.24 40.11 -7.53
CA CYS A 224 5.36 40.54 -6.13
C CYS A 224 5.08 39.39 -5.15
N PRO A 225 6.05 38.47 -4.89
CA PRO A 225 5.84 37.37 -3.97
C PRO A 225 5.81 37.89 -2.52
N GLN A 226 4.67 37.77 -1.86
CA GLN A 226 4.60 38.02 -0.42
C GLN A 226 5.01 36.76 0.35
N VAL A 227 6.13 36.84 1.08
CA VAL A 227 6.55 35.77 1.98
C VAL A 227 5.81 35.93 3.30
N HIS A 228 4.71 35.20 3.46
CA HIS A 228 4.05 35.09 4.75
C HIS A 228 4.87 34.18 5.66
N ARG A 229 5.18 34.65 6.88
CA ARG A 229 5.82 33.79 7.89
C ARG A 229 4.81 32.71 8.32
N PRO A 230 5.24 31.45 8.49
CA PRO A 230 4.37 30.43 9.04
C PRO A 230 3.93 30.82 10.47
N ILE A 231 2.67 30.53 10.80
CA ILE A 231 2.09 30.68 12.14
C ILE A 231 2.70 29.64 13.07
#